data_AF-A0A9X9AEG1-F1
#
_entry.id   AF-A0A9X9AEG1-F1
#
_cell.length_a   1.000
_cell.length_b   1.000
_cell.length_c   1.000
_cell.angle_alpha   90.00
_cell.angle_beta   90.00
_cell.angle_gamma   90.00
#
_symmetry.space_group_name_H-M   'P 1'
#
loop_
_entity.id
_entity.type
_entity.pdbx_description
1 polymer ?
#
loop_
_entity_poly.entity_id
_entity_poly.type
_entity_poly.pdbx_seq_one_letter_code
_entity_poly.pdbx_strand_id
1 'polypeptide(L)'
;KKIGVENIPTIYAYNKSDMVDVEIPKVQEDRVYLSAKKHVGIEELVEMIRSHIYKEYTKCEMLIPYDQGQVVSYFNNHAHVLSTSYENEGTKLEVECKMSDYEKYKRFAI
;
A
#
# COMPACT_ATOMS: atom_id res chain seq x y z
N LYS A 1 14.07 18.21 -17.29
CA LYS A 1 12.97 18.03 -16.31
C LYS A 1 13.10 16.64 -15.70
N LYS A 2 13.69 16.50 -14.50
CA LYS A 2 13.59 15.26 -13.70
C LYS A 2 12.34 15.39 -12.85
N ILE A 3 11.36 14.53 -13.06
CA ILE A 3 10.22 14.41 -12.15
C ILE A 3 10.84 13.81 -10.88
N GLY A 4 10.79 14.55 -9.76
CA GLY A 4 11.50 14.25 -8.51
C GLY A 4 10.95 13.02 -7.79
N VAL A 5 11.03 11.87 -8.45
CA VAL A 5 10.63 10.56 -7.93
C VAL A 5 11.92 9.81 -7.64
N GLU A 6 12.50 10.12 -6.48
CA GLU A 6 13.58 9.33 -5.89
C GLU A 6 12.97 8.55 -4.72
N ASN A 7 13.24 7.23 -4.65
CA ASN A 7 12.79 6.31 -3.60
C ASN A 7 11.30 5.90 -3.58
N ILE A 8 10.60 5.87 -4.72
CA ILE A 8 9.27 5.24 -4.80
C ILE A 8 9.42 3.80 -5.34
N PRO A 9 8.82 2.78 -4.67
CA PRO A 9 8.75 1.42 -5.20
C PRO A 9 8.23 1.43 -6.65
N THR A 10 8.97 0.80 -7.55
CA THR A 10 8.74 0.93 -9.00
C THR A 10 8.63 -0.46 -9.62
N ILE A 11 7.54 -0.66 -10.37
CA ILE A 11 7.33 -1.83 -11.22
C ILE A 11 7.67 -1.46 -12.67
N TYR A 12 8.49 -2.28 -13.34
CA TYR A 12 8.81 -2.14 -14.77
C TYR A 12 7.89 -3.02 -15.62
N ALA A 13 6.98 -2.39 -16.36
CA ALA A 13 6.10 -3.07 -17.29
C ALA A 13 6.64 -2.99 -18.74
N TYR A 14 7.21 -4.10 -19.23
CA TYR A 14 7.69 -4.24 -20.61
C TYR A 14 6.53 -4.63 -21.54
N ASN A 15 5.79 -3.61 -21.98
CA ASN A 15 4.67 -3.77 -22.90
C ASN A 15 5.14 -4.00 -24.35
N LYS A 16 4.24 -4.52 -25.20
CA LYS A 16 4.47 -4.92 -26.61
C LYS A 16 5.49 -6.06 -26.76
N SER A 17 5.63 -6.89 -25.72
CA SER A 17 6.54 -8.03 -25.75
C SER A 17 6.14 -9.08 -26.79
N ASP A 18 4.92 -9.02 -27.36
CA ASP A 18 4.49 -9.79 -28.52
C ASP A 18 5.23 -9.46 -29.83
N MET A 19 5.99 -8.37 -29.88
CA MET A 19 6.78 -7.95 -31.05
C MET A 19 8.21 -8.48 -31.04
N VAL A 20 8.63 -9.17 -29.99
CA VAL A 20 9.99 -9.70 -29.81
C VAL A 20 9.92 -11.16 -29.37
N ASP A 21 11.01 -11.90 -29.53
CA ASP A 21 11.11 -13.30 -29.13
C ASP A 21 11.36 -13.41 -27.62
N VAL A 22 10.33 -13.14 -26.83
CA VAL A 22 10.32 -13.29 -25.38
C VAL A 22 9.05 -14.00 -24.95
N GLU A 23 9.18 -14.87 -23.96
CA GLU A 23 8.05 -15.53 -23.34
C GLU A 23 7.16 -14.50 -22.62
N ILE A 24 5.84 -14.58 -22.87
CA ILE A 24 4.82 -13.79 -22.17
C ILE A 24 3.64 -14.69 -21.75
N PRO A 25 3.08 -14.49 -20.55
CA PRO A 25 3.53 -13.54 -19.52
C PRO A 25 4.81 -14.03 -18.85
N LYS A 26 5.68 -13.11 -18.45
CA LYS A 26 6.91 -13.43 -17.70
C LYS A 26 7.12 -12.41 -16.60
N VAL A 27 7.27 -12.89 -15.37
CA VAL A 27 7.56 -12.09 -14.19
C VAL A 27 8.97 -12.37 -13.71
N GLN A 28 9.74 -11.31 -13.45
CA GLN A 28 11.09 -11.39 -12.89
C GLN A 28 11.31 -10.21 -11.96
N GLU A 29 11.40 -10.47 -10.65
CA GLU A 29 11.52 -9.41 -9.64
C GLU A 29 10.38 -8.38 -9.81
N ASP A 30 10.69 -7.09 -9.88
CA ASP A 30 9.73 -6.00 -10.11
C ASP A 30 9.49 -5.74 -11.61
N ARG A 31 9.64 -6.76 -12.46
CA ARG A 31 9.49 -6.65 -13.92
C ARG A 31 8.43 -7.61 -14.43
N VAL A 32 7.59 -7.12 -15.33
CA VAL A 32 6.59 -7.93 -16.04
C VAL A 32 6.67 -7.67 -17.53
N TYR A 33 6.79 -8.75 -18.31
CA TYR A 33 6.73 -8.73 -19.77
C TYR A 33 5.32 -9.11 -20.19
N LEU A 34 4.67 -8.21 -20.91
CA LEU A 34 3.24 -8.30 -21.23
C LEU A 34 2.92 -7.77 -22.62
N SER A 35 1.73 -8.10 -23.10
CA SER A 35 1.13 -7.46 -24.26
C SER A 35 -0.28 -7.00 -23.92
N ALA A 36 -0.41 -5.69 -23.68
CA ALA A 36 -1.71 -5.08 -23.40
C ALA A 36 -2.69 -5.27 -24.58
N LYS A 37 -2.17 -5.26 -25.81
CA LYS A 37 -2.98 -5.50 -27.01
C LYS A 37 -3.55 -6.92 -27.04
N LYS A 38 -2.77 -7.91 -26.61
CA LYS A 38 -3.18 -9.31 -26.58
C LYS A 38 -3.87 -9.71 -25.26
N HIS A 39 -3.97 -8.78 -24.30
CA HIS A 39 -4.50 -9.04 -22.96
C HIS A 39 -3.75 -10.16 -22.21
N VAL A 40 -2.45 -10.29 -22.44
CA VAL A 40 -1.57 -11.27 -21.76
C VAL A 40 -0.63 -10.53 -20.82
N GLY A 41 -0.45 -11.00 -19.58
CA GLY A 41 0.43 -10.35 -18.59
C GLY A 41 -0.24 -9.27 -17.73
N ILE A 42 -1.55 -9.07 -17.90
CA ILE A 42 -2.31 -8.05 -17.17
C ILE A 42 -2.59 -8.50 -15.73
N GLU A 43 -2.95 -9.77 -15.53
CA GLU A 43 -3.21 -10.32 -14.19
C GLU A 43 -1.93 -10.30 -13.34
N GLU A 44 -0.79 -10.66 -13.92
CA GLU A 44 0.51 -10.64 -13.26
C GLU A 44 0.92 -9.21 -12.86
N LEU A 45 0.68 -8.23 -13.73
CA LEU A 45 0.93 -6.82 -13.41
C LEU A 45 0.03 -6.36 -12.25
N VAL A 46 -1.25 -6.70 -12.28
CA VAL A 46 -2.19 -6.35 -11.20
C VAL A 46 -1.76 -6.99 -9.88
N GLU A 47 -1.39 -8.27 -9.89
CA GLU A 47 -0.97 -8.97 -8.69
C GLU A 47 0.33 -8.39 -8.11
N MET A 48 1.30 -8.03 -8.97
CA MET A 48 2.50 -7.32 -8.52
C MET A 48 2.17 -5.98 -7.87
N ILE A 49 1.31 -5.15 -8.49
CA ILE A 49 0.87 -3.87 -7.91
C ILE A 49 0.23 -4.10 -6.55
N ARG A 50 -0.68 -5.08 -6.43
CA ARG A 50 -1.34 -5.43 -5.17
C ARG A 50 -0.30 -5.83 -4.11
N SER A 51 0.65 -6.69 -4.46
CA SER A 51 1.68 -7.15 -3.53
C SER A 51 2.54 -6.01 -2.99
N HIS A 52 2.85 -5.01 -3.81
CA HIS A 52 3.60 -3.83 -3.40
C HIS A 52 2.78 -2.91 -2.49
N ILE A 53 1.50 -2.70 -2.81
CA ILE A 53 0.60 -1.91 -1.95
C ILE A 53 0.40 -2.60 -0.60
N TYR A 54 0.11 -3.91 -0.57
CA TYR A 54 -0.16 -4.61 0.70
C TYR A 54 1.07 -4.73 1.60
N LYS A 55 2.29 -4.82 1.04
CA LYS A 55 3.52 -4.78 1.85
C LYS A 55 3.68 -3.46 2.62
N GLU A 56 3.08 -2.39 2.14
CA GLU A 56 3.16 -1.08 2.78
C GLU A 56 2.09 -0.84 3.82
N TYR A 57 1.00 -1.63 3.87
CA TYR A 57 -0.11 -1.40 4.78
C TYR A 57 -0.25 -2.53 5.80
N THR A 58 -0.56 -2.16 7.03
CA THR A 58 -0.84 -3.09 8.12
C THR A 58 -2.17 -2.74 8.78
N LYS A 59 -2.90 -3.78 9.18
CA LYS A 59 -4.11 -3.65 9.97
C LYS A 59 -3.74 -3.68 11.45
N CYS A 60 -4.20 -2.70 12.22
CA CYS A 60 -3.90 -2.60 13.65
C CYS A 60 -5.04 -1.95 14.43
N GLU A 61 -5.08 -2.22 15.73
CA GLU A 61 -5.92 -1.50 16.68
C GLU A 61 -5.07 -0.50 17.47
N MET A 62 -5.60 0.69 17.72
CA MET A 62 -4.95 1.71 18.53
C MET A 62 -5.92 2.31 19.54
N LEU A 63 -5.47 2.51 20.78
CA LEU A 63 -6.20 3.25 21.81
C LEU A 63 -5.53 4.63 22.00
N ILE A 64 -6.20 5.68 21.54
CA ILE A 64 -5.68 7.04 21.55
C ILE A 64 -6.34 7.82 22.69
N PRO A 65 -5.59 8.28 23.71
CA PRO A 65 -6.15 9.08 24.79
C PRO A 65 -6.79 10.38 24.29
N TYR A 66 -7.79 10.89 25.02
CA TYR A 66 -8.56 12.06 24.60
C TYR A 66 -7.72 13.35 24.48
N ASP A 67 -6.57 13.43 25.14
CA ASP A 67 -5.62 14.56 25.02
C ASP A 67 -4.75 14.48 23.74
N GLN A 68 -4.82 13.38 22.98
CA GLN A 68 -4.09 13.14 21.73
C GLN A 68 -5.00 13.14 20.49
N GLY A 69 -6.09 13.91 20.51
CA GLY A 69 -7.10 13.95 19.42
C GLY A 69 -6.54 14.24 18.02
N GLN A 70 -5.39 14.90 17.91
CA GLN A 70 -4.65 15.08 16.65
C GLN A 70 -4.27 13.76 15.96
N VAL A 71 -4.04 12.69 16.74
CA VAL A 71 -3.68 11.37 16.20
C VAL A 71 -4.92 10.71 15.58
N VAL A 72 -6.08 10.83 16.23
CA VAL A 72 -7.37 10.38 15.67
C VAL A 72 -7.65 11.11 14.35
N SER A 73 -7.50 12.44 14.34
CA SER A 73 -7.67 13.25 13.13
C SER A 73 -6.68 12.86 12.02
N TYR A 74 -5.43 12.53 12.37
CA TYR A 74 -4.44 12.07 11.40
C TYR A 74 -4.90 10.79 10.70
N PHE A 75 -5.29 9.75 11.45
CA PHE A 75 -5.71 8.47 10.88
C PHE A 75 -7.01 8.60 10.06
N ASN A 76 -7.95 9.43 10.49
CA ASN A 76 -9.16 9.72 9.69
C ASN A 76 -8.85 10.33 8.31
N ASN A 77 -7.73 11.04 8.17
CA ASN A 77 -7.34 11.69 6.91
C ASN A 77 -6.34 10.88 6.06
N HIS A 78 -5.55 10.00 6.68
CA HIS A 78 -4.39 9.35 6.04
C HIS A 78 -4.45 7.83 6.02
N ALA A 79 -5.42 7.21 6.68
CA ALA A 79 -5.58 5.76 6.75
C ALA A 79 -7.02 5.35 6.46
N HIS A 80 -7.22 4.05 6.22
CA HIS A 80 -8.55 3.49 6.11
C HIS A 80 -9.03 3.08 7.51
N VAL A 81 -9.91 3.88 8.10
CA VAL A 81 -10.50 3.57 9.41
C VAL A 81 -11.64 2.57 9.23
N LEU A 82 -11.46 1.38 9.78
CA LEU A 82 -12.42 0.28 9.74
C LEU A 82 -13.50 0.43 10.81
N SER A 83 -13.12 0.85 12.01
CA SER A 83 -14.05 1.10 13.10
C SER A 83 -13.52 2.13 14.11
N THR A 84 -14.42 2.72 14.88
CA THR A 84 -14.12 3.67 15.95
C THR A 84 -15.05 3.41 17.14
N SER A 85 -14.48 3.19 18.33
CA SER A 85 -15.22 3.12 19.59
C SER A 85 -14.64 4.09 20.62
N TYR A 86 -15.48 4.49 21.58
CA TYR A 86 -15.10 5.42 22.64
C TYR A 86 -15.05 4.64 23.95
N GLU A 87 -13.85 4.49 24.48
CA GLU A 87 -13.57 3.79 25.74
C GLU A 87 -13.32 4.82 26.85
N ASN A 88 -13.28 4.36 28.10
CA ASN A 88 -13.00 5.23 29.24
C ASN A 88 -11.62 5.92 29.14
N GLU A 89 -10.64 5.23 28.55
CA GLU A 89 -9.25 5.68 28.47
C GLU A 89 -8.93 6.45 27.18
N GLY A 90 -9.84 6.46 26.19
CA GLY A 90 -9.61 7.14 24.92
C GLY A 90 -10.49 6.63 23.77
N THR A 91 -10.16 7.05 22.55
CA THR A 91 -10.77 6.57 21.32
C THR A 91 -10.02 5.35 20.81
N LYS A 92 -10.70 4.20 20.71
CA LYS A 92 -10.17 3.00 20.06
C LYS A 92 -10.47 3.06 18.56
N LEU A 93 -9.45 2.88 17.75
CA LEU A 93 -9.52 2.83 16.29
C LEU A 93 -9.05 1.47 15.80
N GLU A 94 -9.77 0.89 14.85
CA GLU A 94 -9.29 -0.19 14.00
C GLU A 94 -8.96 0.40 12.64
N VAL A 95 -7.70 0.30 12.20
CA VAL A 95 -7.23 1.01 11.00
C VAL A 95 -6.36 0.10 10.13
N GLU A 96 -6.48 0.28 8.82
CA GLU A 96 -5.48 -0.14 7.84
C GLU A 96 -4.66 1.09 7.46
N CYS A 97 -3.41 1.12 7.91
CA CYS A 97 -2.51 2.26 7.73
C CYS A 97 -1.15 1.82 7.20
N LYS A 98 -0.35 2.77 6.72
CA LYS A 98 1.00 2.46 6.26
C LYS A 98 1.85 1.92 7.42
N MET A 99 2.75 0.98 7.13
CA MET A 99 3.70 0.45 8.12
C MET A 99 4.54 1.56 8.76
N SER A 100 4.88 2.61 7.99
CA SER A 100 5.55 3.81 8.52
C SER A 100 4.72 4.57 9.55
N ASP A 101 3.39 4.64 9.35
CA ASP A 101 2.47 5.27 10.31
C ASP A 101 2.29 4.38 11.55
N TYR A 102 2.16 3.07 11.35
CA TYR A 102 2.15 2.11 12.45
C TYR A 102 3.41 2.26 13.32
N GLU A 103 4.60 2.23 12.73
CA GLU A 103 5.86 2.39 13.48
C GLU A 103 5.95 3.73 14.22
N LYS A 104 5.44 4.82 13.61
CA LYS A 104 5.40 6.15 14.20
C LYS A 104 4.45 6.23 15.42
N TYR A 105 3.32 5.53 15.37
CA TYR A 105 2.26 5.60 16.40
C TYR A 105 2.12 4.33 17.25
N LYS A 106 3.02 3.35 17.13
CA LYS A 106 2.95 2.04 17.80
C LYS A 106 2.80 2.09 19.31
N ARG A 107 3.16 3.21 19.96
CA ARG A 107 2.92 3.42 21.41
C ARG A 107 1.44 3.40 21.79
N PHE A 108 0.54 3.62 20.83
CA PHE A 108 -0.90 3.54 21.03
C PHE A 108 -1.49 2.20 20.58
N ALA A 109 -0.69 1.34 19.95
CA ALA A 109 -1.17 0.03 19.49
C ALA A 109 -1.46 -0.87 20.70
N ILE A 110 -2.54 -1.63 20.61
CA ILE A 110 -3.02 -2.56 21.65
C ILE A 110 -3.08 -4.00 21.15
#